data_AF-A0A964INN1-F1
#
_entry.id   AF-A0A964INN1-F1
#
_cell.length_a   1.000
_cell.length_b   1.000
_cell.length_c   1.000
_cell.angle_alpha   90.00
_cell.angle_beta   90.00
_cell.angle_gamma   90.00
#
_symmetry.space_group_name_H-M   'P 1'
#
loop_
_entity.id
_entity.type
_entity.pdbx_description
1 polymer ?
#
loop_
_entity_poly.entity_id
_entity_poly.type
_entity_poly.pdbx_seq_one_letter_code
_entity_poly.pdbx_strand_id
1 'polypeptide(L)'
;MAPITLDRRCFLRVSALAGGGFMLATSLDGIGDAFAQASRDFTPNAFIRITPDNIVTIIAKNPEVGQGIKTSMPMLIAEELGVEWKNVRLQQADLDPTKYGPQNAGGSTGTPTNWEPLRRAGAAGRV
;
A
#
# COMPACT_ATOMS: atom_id res chain seq x y z
N MET A 1 4.67 33.69 1.04
CA MET A 1 3.80 33.05 2.05
C MET A 1 4.07 33.74 3.38
N ALA A 2 3.17 34.59 3.87
CA ALA A 2 3.38 35.26 5.16
C ALA A 2 3.33 34.22 6.30
N PRO A 3 4.18 34.31 7.33
CA PRO A 3 4.17 33.36 8.44
C PRO A 3 2.85 33.48 9.22
N ILE A 4 2.18 32.35 9.46
CA ILE A 4 0.98 32.30 10.29
C ILE A 4 1.41 32.45 11.75
N THR A 5 1.25 33.65 12.30
CA THR A 5 1.38 33.88 13.75
C THR A 5 0.17 33.29 14.46
N LEU A 6 0.39 32.25 15.28
CA LEU A 6 -0.63 31.57 16.07
C LEU A 6 -1.11 32.46 17.23
N ASP A 7 -2.08 33.32 16.95
CA ASP A 7 -2.83 34.07 17.96
C ASP A 7 -4.23 33.45 18.18
N ARG A 8 -4.89 33.75 19.30
CA ARG A 8 -6.22 33.26 19.72
C ARG A 8 -7.26 33.36 18.61
N ARG A 9 -7.27 34.46 17.86
CA ARG A 9 -8.19 34.67 16.72
C ARG A 9 -7.88 33.75 15.54
N CYS A 10 -6.60 33.49 15.28
CA CYS A 10 -6.17 32.55 14.24
C CYS A 10 -6.54 31.12 14.64
N PHE A 11 -6.27 30.73 15.89
CA PHE A 11 -6.65 29.44 16.44
C PHE A 11 -8.15 29.19 16.30
N LEU A 12 -8.99 30.13 16.78
CA LEU A 12 -10.46 30.00 16.68
C LEU A 12 -10.95 29.89 15.24
N ARG A 13 -10.34 30.61 14.29
CA ARG A 13 -10.70 30.51 12.86
C ARG A 13 -10.32 29.16 12.26
N VAL A 14 -9.12 28.67 12.55
CA VAL A 14 -8.65 27.37 12.04
C VAL A 14 -9.47 26.23 12.65
N SER A 15 -9.72 26.26 13.96
CA SER A 15 -10.55 25.26 14.64
C SER A 15 -11.99 25.29 14.15
N ALA A 16 -12.59 26.47 13.95
CA ALA A 16 -13.96 26.60 13.43
C ALA A 16 -14.07 26.14 11.97
N LEU A 17 -13.08 26.43 11.12
CA LEU A 17 -13.05 25.95 9.74
C LEU A 17 -12.86 24.44 9.67
N ALA A 18 -11.93 23.88 10.46
CA ALA A 18 -11.71 22.43 10.51
C ALA A 18 -12.94 21.69 11.08
N GLY A 19 -13.48 22.16 12.21
CA GLY A 19 -14.66 21.57 12.84
C GLY A 19 -15.94 21.74 12.01
N GLY A 20 -16.17 22.93 11.45
CA GLY A 20 -17.32 23.19 10.60
C GLY A 20 -17.27 22.43 9.27
N GLY A 21 -16.08 22.33 8.67
CA GLY A 21 -15.86 21.51 7.47
C GLY A 21 -16.09 20.03 7.74
N PHE A 22 -15.63 19.51 8.88
CA PHE A 22 -15.87 18.12 9.27
C PHE A 22 -17.36 17.84 9.54
N MET A 23 -18.06 18.73 10.26
CA MET A 23 -19.49 18.60 10.49
C MET A 23 -20.28 18.59 9.18
N LEU A 24 -19.98 19.51 8.25
CA LEU A 24 -20.59 19.49 6.91
C LEU A 24 -20.31 18.17 6.19
N ALA A 25 -19.06 17.69 6.23
CA ALA A 25 -18.68 16.45 5.58
C ALA A 25 -19.43 15.23 6.13
N THR A 26 -19.72 15.20 7.44
CA THR A 26 -20.48 14.11 8.07
C THR A 26 -22.00 14.24 7.93
N SER A 27 -22.52 15.44 7.64
CA SER A 27 -23.96 15.72 7.58
C SER A 27 -24.54 15.69 6.16
N LEU A 28 -23.68 15.78 5.14
CA LEU A 28 -24.06 15.68 3.74
C LEU A 28 -23.96 14.23 3.27
N ASP A 29 -25.10 13.57 3.19
CA ASP A 29 -25.22 12.25 2.54
C ASP A 29 -24.70 12.34 1.09
N GLY A 30 -23.88 11.38 0.69
CA GLY A 30 -23.34 11.28 -0.67
C GLY A 30 -21.92 11.83 -0.90
N ILE A 31 -21.30 12.51 0.08
CA ILE A 31 -19.85 12.81 -0.02
C ILE A 31 -19.03 11.52 0.02
N GLY A 32 -19.43 10.55 0.87
CA GLY A 32 -18.81 9.22 0.89
C GLY A 32 -18.97 8.47 -0.43
N ASP A 33 -20.13 8.60 -1.10
CA ASP A 33 -20.41 7.96 -2.38
C ASP A 33 -19.61 8.57 -3.53
N ALA A 34 -19.33 9.89 -3.49
CA ALA A 34 -18.43 10.54 -4.44
C ALA A 34 -16.98 10.04 -4.34
N PHE A 35 -16.54 9.57 -3.17
CA PHE A 35 -15.27 8.86 -3.00
C PHE A 35 -15.37 7.37 -3.40
N ALA A 36 -16.55 6.74 -3.23
CA ALA A 36 -16.79 5.35 -3.60
C ALA A 36 -16.89 5.13 -5.12
N GLN A 37 -17.24 6.17 -5.90
CA GLN A 37 -17.46 6.06 -7.35
C GLN A 37 -16.18 5.83 -8.18
N ALA A 38 -15.00 5.82 -7.56
CA ALA A 38 -13.76 5.39 -8.21
C ALA A 38 -13.34 4.03 -7.63
N SER A 39 -13.99 2.93 -8.05
CA SER A 39 -13.54 1.56 -7.76
C SER A 39 -12.25 1.24 -8.54
N ARG A 40 -11.20 2.01 -8.29
CA ARG A 40 -9.86 1.78 -8.81
C ARG A 40 -9.17 0.80 -7.89
N ASP A 41 -8.31 -0.02 -8.48
CA ASP A 41 -7.43 -0.89 -7.72
C ASP A 41 -6.65 -0.08 -6.68
N PHE A 42 -6.71 -0.53 -5.43
CA PHE A 42 -5.93 0.04 -4.35
C PHE A 42 -4.49 -0.46 -4.45
N THR A 43 -3.53 0.46 -4.58
CA THR A 43 -2.10 0.16 -4.79
C THR A 43 -1.24 0.85 -3.74
N PRO A 44 -1.15 0.29 -2.51
CA PRO A 44 -0.48 0.95 -1.38
C PRO A 44 1.04 1.08 -1.58
N ASN A 45 1.65 0.24 -2.41
CA ASN A 45 3.05 0.33 -2.81
C ASN A 45 3.31 -0.46 -4.10
N ALA A 46 4.57 -0.52 -4.52
CA ALA A 46 4.99 -1.18 -5.76
C ALA A 46 4.72 -2.70 -5.79
N PHE A 47 4.52 -3.35 -4.65
CA PHE A 47 4.39 -4.81 -4.55
C PHE A 47 2.95 -5.31 -4.44
N ILE A 48 1.99 -4.42 -4.20
CA ILE A 48 0.62 -4.80 -3.83
C ILE A 48 -0.38 -4.06 -4.71
N ARG A 49 -1.32 -4.81 -5.27
CA ARG A 49 -2.52 -4.29 -5.94
C ARG A 49 -3.74 -5.06 -5.47
N ILE A 50 -4.73 -4.37 -4.93
CA ILE A 50 -5.95 -4.95 -4.40
C ILE A 50 -7.12 -4.46 -5.25
N THR A 51 -7.83 -5.38 -5.88
CA THR A 51 -9.00 -5.07 -6.69
C THR A 51 -10.25 -4.95 -5.80
N PRO A 52 -11.33 -4.29 -6.27
CA PRO A 52 -12.58 -4.15 -5.50
C PRO A 52 -13.25 -5.49 -5.11
N ASP A 53 -12.97 -6.59 -5.81
CA ASP A 53 -13.42 -7.95 -5.51
C ASP A 53 -12.51 -8.69 -4.50
N ASN A 54 -11.64 -7.96 -3.79
CA ASN A 54 -10.71 -8.48 -2.78
C ASN A 54 -9.67 -9.49 -3.31
N ILE A 55 -9.33 -9.42 -4.60
CA ILE A 55 -8.22 -10.17 -5.15
C ILE A 55 -6.94 -9.36 -4.97
N VAL A 56 -5.96 -9.97 -4.30
CA VAL A 56 -4.67 -9.33 -4.02
C VAL A 56 -3.65 -9.82 -5.03
N THR A 57 -3.22 -8.95 -5.93
CA THR A 57 -2.04 -9.22 -6.76
C THR A 57 -0.78 -8.83 -5.99
N ILE A 58 0.15 -9.77 -5.81
CA ILE A 58 1.47 -9.52 -5.26
C ILE A 58 2.52 -9.61 -6.36
N ILE A 59 3.37 -8.60 -6.45
CA ILE A 59 4.42 -8.51 -7.47
C ILE A 59 5.69 -9.20 -6.96
N ALA A 60 6.04 -10.33 -7.58
CA ALA A 60 7.24 -11.10 -7.27
C ALA A 60 8.44 -10.50 -8.01
N LYS A 61 9.31 -9.78 -7.28
CA LYS A 61 10.46 -9.11 -7.89
C LYS A 61 11.66 -10.02 -8.18
N ASN A 62 11.86 -11.05 -7.36
CA ASN A 62 13.04 -11.90 -7.48
C ASN A 62 12.85 -12.93 -8.60
N PRO A 63 13.88 -13.18 -9.44
CA PRO A 63 13.82 -14.21 -10.45
C PRO A 63 13.83 -15.61 -9.82
N GLU A 64 13.07 -16.52 -10.44
CA GLU A 64 12.94 -17.91 -10.05
C GLU A 64 13.85 -18.80 -10.90
N VAL A 65 14.59 -19.70 -10.25
CA VAL A 65 15.45 -20.71 -10.91
C VAL A 65 15.23 -22.13 -10.36
N GLY A 66 14.20 -22.35 -9.55
CA GLY A 66 13.82 -23.65 -8.97
C GLY A 66 13.80 -23.69 -7.43
N GLN A 67 14.12 -22.59 -6.76
CA GLN A 67 14.17 -22.47 -5.31
C GLN A 67 12.82 -22.12 -4.65
N GLY A 68 11.82 -21.70 -5.44
CA GLY A 68 10.49 -21.33 -4.94
C GLY A 68 10.42 -19.93 -4.32
N ILE A 69 11.31 -19.01 -4.74
CA ILE A 69 11.32 -17.61 -4.27
C ILE A 69 10.07 -16.86 -4.74
N LYS A 70 9.55 -17.21 -5.92
CA LYS A 70 8.33 -16.60 -6.49
C LYS A 70 7.09 -16.91 -5.67
N THR A 71 7.12 -17.95 -4.85
CA THR A 71 6.04 -18.30 -3.92
C THR A 71 6.34 -17.79 -2.51
N SER A 72 7.51 -18.14 -1.97
CA SER A 72 7.87 -17.87 -0.57
C SER A 72 7.96 -16.38 -0.24
N MET A 73 8.51 -15.55 -1.14
CA MET A 73 8.62 -14.11 -0.87
C MET A 73 7.27 -13.39 -0.87
N PRO A 74 6.36 -13.62 -1.83
CA PRO A 74 5.00 -13.09 -1.75
C PRO A 74 4.18 -13.58 -0.55
N MET A 75 4.42 -14.79 -0.02
CA MET A 75 3.74 -15.24 1.19
C MET A 75 4.01 -14.34 2.39
N LEU A 76 5.22 -13.75 2.50
CA LEU A 76 5.53 -12.78 3.56
C LEU A 76 4.63 -11.55 3.49
N ILE A 77 4.37 -11.06 2.28
CA ILE A 77 3.46 -9.93 2.07
C ILE A 77 2.03 -10.34 2.39
N ALA A 78 1.59 -11.53 1.95
CA ALA A 78 0.24 -12.01 2.18
C ALA A 78 -0.06 -12.20 3.68
N GLU A 79 0.91 -12.73 4.45
CA GLU A 79 0.82 -12.89 5.89
C GLU A 79 0.72 -11.53 6.60
N GLU A 80 1.56 -10.57 6.20
CA GLU A 80 1.49 -9.22 6.74
C GLU A 80 0.25 -8.46 6.27
N LEU A 81 -0.37 -8.79 5.15
CA LEU A 81 -1.69 -8.24 4.78
C LEU A 81 -2.85 -8.92 5.52
N GLY A 82 -2.64 -10.12 6.08
CA GLY A 82 -3.71 -10.92 6.70
C GLY A 82 -4.71 -11.47 5.70
N VAL A 83 -4.27 -11.78 4.47
CA VAL A 83 -5.16 -12.25 3.39
C VAL A 83 -5.00 -13.76 3.14
N GLU A 84 -6.11 -14.42 2.86
CA GLU A 84 -6.08 -15.84 2.50
C GLU A 84 -5.35 -16.06 1.18
N TRP A 85 -4.44 -17.02 1.15
CA TRP A 85 -3.61 -17.33 -0.03
C TRP A 85 -4.43 -17.64 -1.29
N LYS A 86 -5.64 -18.20 -1.16
CA LYS A 86 -6.54 -18.49 -2.29
C LYS A 86 -6.98 -17.22 -3.07
N ASN A 87 -6.96 -16.06 -2.39
CA ASN A 87 -7.31 -14.76 -2.96
C ASN A 87 -6.08 -14.02 -3.51
N VAL A 88 -4.89 -14.61 -3.39
CA VAL A 88 -3.65 -14.02 -3.90
C VAL A 88 -3.42 -14.44 -5.35
N ARG A 89 -2.97 -13.49 -6.18
CA ARG A 89 -2.48 -13.72 -7.55
C ARG A 89 -1.04 -13.23 -7.62
N LEU A 90 -0.16 -14.03 -8.18
CA LEU A 90 1.26 -13.68 -8.30
C LEU A 90 1.53 -13.15 -9.70
N GLN A 91 2.14 -11.97 -9.77
CA GLN A 91 2.59 -11.38 -11.02
C GLN A 91 4.12 -11.22 -10.95
N GLN A 92 4.84 -11.65 -12.01
CA GLN A 92 6.27 -11.39 -12.09
C GLN A 92 6.50 -9.89 -12.29
N ALA A 93 7.44 -9.31 -11.55
CA ALA A 93 7.88 -7.94 -11.80
C ALA A 93 8.57 -7.83 -13.17
N ASP A 94 8.38 -6.68 -13.80
CA ASP A 94 9.28 -6.16 -14.81
C ASP A 94 10.70 -5.94 -14.25
N LEU A 95 11.70 -5.90 -15.14
CA LEU A 95 13.08 -5.60 -14.77
C LEU A 95 13.22 -4.08 -14.59
N ASP A 96 12.95 -3.62 -13.36
CA ASP A 96 13.10 -2.23 -12.95
C ASP A 96 13.75 -2.17 -11.55
N PRO A 97 15.09 -2.06 -11.50
CA PRO A 97 15.81 -1.96 -10.24
C PRO A 97 15.51 -0.68 -9.46
N THR A 98 15.01 0.38 -10.11
CA THR A 98 14.67 1.64 -9.43
C THR A 98 13.40 1.49 -8.60
N LYS A 99 12.47 0.64 -9.07
CA LYS A 99 11.19 0.36 -8.42
C LYS A 99 11.27 -0.80 -7.42
N TYR A 100 11.96 -1.89 -7.77
CA TYR A 100 11.96 -3.11 -6.96
C TYR A 100 13.31 -3.42 -6.28
N GLY A 101 14.33 -2.61 -6.52
CA GLY A 101 15.70 -2.91 -6.08
C GLY A 101 16.31 -4.09 -6.86
N PRO A 102 17.37 -4.73 -6.34
CA PRO A 102 18.03 -5.83 -7.03
C PRO A 102 17.09 -7.01 -7.35
N GLN A 103 17.17 -7.51 -8.59
CA GLN A 103 16.36 -8.60 -9.15
C GLN A 103 17.26 -9.72 -9.71
N ASN A 104 18.11 -10.29 -8.87
CA ASN A 104 19.04 -11.37 -9.21
C ASN A 104 18.77 -12.64 -8.39
N ALA A 105 19.26 -13.79 -8.88
CA ALA A 105 19.31 -15.06 -8.15
C ALA A 105 20.77 -15.51 -8.03
N GLY A 106 21.21 -15.80 -6.80
CA GLY A 106 22.58 -16.23 -6.51
C GLY A 106 23.07 -15.81 -5.13
N GLY A 107 24.17 -16.43 -4.68
CA GLY A 107 24.86 -16.09 -3.43
C GLY A 107 24.03 -16.25 -2.15
N SER A 108 22.92 -16.99 -2.20
CA SER A 108 21.99 -17.18 -1.08
C SER A 108 21.47 -15.86 -0.46
N THR A 109 21.44 -14.78 -1.24
CA THR A 109 21.05 -13.45 -0.78
C THR A 109 19.54 -13.18 -0.90
N GLY A 110 18.79 -14.06 -1.55
CA GLY A 110 17.35 -13.89 -1.79
C GLY A 110 16.54 -13.62 -0.52
N THR A 111 16.52 -14.56 0.43
CA THR A 111 15.79 -14.36 1.69
C THR A 111 16.40 -13.26 2.58
N PRO A 112 17.73 -13.26 2.86
CA PRO A 112 18.31 -12.28 3.78
C PRO A 112 18.11 -10.81 3.35
N THR A 113 18.12 -10.53 2.05
CA THR A 113 17.95 -9.16 1.55
C THR A 113 16.50 -8.72 1.45
N ASN A 114 15.56 -9.66 1.31
CA ASN A 114 14.17 -9.35 0.99
C ASN A 114 13.18 -9.63 2.13
N TRP A 115 13.58 -10.39 3.16
CA TRP A 115 12.71 -10.72 4.30
C TRP A 115 12.07 -9.49 4.94
N GLU A 116 12.89 -8.56 5.41
CA GLU A 116 12.41 -7.39 6.15
C GLU A 116 11.70 -6.37 5.25
N PRO A 117 12.22 -5.99 4.06
CA PRO A 117 11.52 -5.03 3.19
C PRO A 117 10.14 -5.51 2.74
N LEU A 118 9.98 -6.80 2.38
CA LEU A 118 8.71 -7.32 1.90
C LEU A 118 7.67 -7.40 3.02
N ARG A 119 8.07 -7.76 4.25
CA ARG A 119 7.16 -7.72 5.40
C ARG A 119 6.67 -6.30 5.68
N ARG A 120 7.56 -5.30 5.65
CA ARG A 120 7.19 -3.89 5.79
C ARG A 120 6.24 -3.42 4.69
N ALA A 121 6.47 -3.86 3.44
CA ALA A 121 5.58 -3.56 2.33
C ALA A 121 4.17 -4.15 2.56
N GLY A 122 4.08 -5.38 3.05
CA GLY A 122 2.81 -5.99 3.46
C GLY A 122 2.13 -5.22 4.59
N ALA A 123 2.86 -4.91 5.65
CA ALA A 123 2.32 -4.16 6.80
C ALA A 123 1.81 -2.76 6.41
N ALA A 124 2.50 -2.08 5.50
CA ALA A 124 2.09 -0.77 4.98
C ALA A 124 0.82 -0.83 4.11
N GLY A 125 0.45 -2.02 3.62
CA GLY A 125 -0.78 -2.24 2.85
C GLY A 125 -1.99 -2.61 3.70
N ARG A 126 -1.85 -2.80 5.02
CA ARG A 126 -3.00 -2.97 5.93
C ARG A 126 -3.78 -1.65 6.00
N VAL A 127 -5.09 -1.71 5.80
CA VAL A 127 -6.05 -0.61 5.94
C VAL A 127 -7.15 -0.97 6.93
#